data_AF-F0GCY3-F1
#
_entry.id   AF-F0GCY3-F1
#
_cell.length_a   1.000
_cell.length_b   1.000
_cell.length_c   1.000
_cell.angle_alpha   90.00
_cell.angle_beta   90.00
_cell.angle_gamma   90.00
#
_symmetry.space_group_name_H-M   'P 1'
#
loop_
_entity.id
_entity.type
_entity.pdbx_description
1 polymer ?
#
loop_
_entity_poly.entity_id
_entity_poly.type
_entity_poly.pdbx_seq_one_letter_code
_entity_poly.pdbx_strand_id
1 'polypeptide(L)'
;PPAVSAAAALSTVPTPDGLAAAIVRQAGPAAALGQVGVVTHRDQAALAVQASNALGMQAAVPAGLALPSAYDASAQQAALRRRDLYLLGNLGAQLGMLRLALIGQEYPNG
;
A
#
# COMPACT_ATOMS: atom_id res chain seq x y z
N PRO A 1 -1.97 -9.39 18.55
CA PRO A 1 -1.79 -8.21 17.66
C PRO A 1 -3.16 -7.62 17.29
N PRO A 2 -3.34 -6.29 17.27
CA PRO A 2 -4.59 -5.70 16.82
C PRO A 2 -4.75 -5.96 15.31
N ALA A 3 -5.79 -6.70 14.94
CA ALA A 3 -6.17 -6.93 13.54
C ALA A 3 -7.27 -5.92 13.18
N VAL A 4 -7.01 -5.06 12.19
CA VAL A 4 -8.01 -4.12 11.67
C VAL A 4 -8.63 -4.72 10.42
N SER A 5 -9.90 -5.13 10.50
CA SER A 5 -10.69 -5.54 9.34
C SER A 5 -11.44 -4.33 8.79
N ALA A 6 -11.41 -4.13 7.47
CA ALA A 6 -12.24 -3.12 6.81
C ALA A 6 -13.72 -3.52 6.95
N ALA A 7 -14.44 -2.93 7.90
CA ALA A 7 -15.87 -3.15 8.06
C ALA A 7 -16.63 -2.43 6.93
N ALA A 8 -17.59 -3.15 6.34
CA ALA A 8 -18.28 -2.81 5.11
C ALA A 8 -19.19 -1.57 5.23
N ALA A 9 -18.91 -0.55 4.41
CA ALA A 9 -19.89 0.42 3.96
C ALA A 9 -19.68 0.63 2.45
N LEU A 10 -20.64 0.19 1.63
CA LEU A 10 -20.78 0.48 0.19
C LEU A 10 -19.46 0.46 -0.63
N SER A 11 -18.84 -0.73 -0.66
CA SER A 11 -17.92 -1.28 -1.67
C SER A 11 -16.96 -0.34 -2.43
N THR A 12 -16.28 0.57 -1.74
CA THR A 12 -14.97 1.04 -2.22
C THR A 12 -13.93 0.21 -1.49
N VAL A 13 -13.32 -0.77 -2.17
CA VAL A 13 -12.12 -1.42 -1.62
C VAL A 13 -11.09 -0.30 -1.44
N PRO A 14 -10.68 0.03 -0.21
CA PRO A 14 -9.78 1.16 0.00
C PRO A 14 -8.47 0.88 -0.71
N THR A 15 -7.94 1.90 -1.38
CA THR A 15 -6.57 1.83 -1.91
C THR A 15 -5.60 1.63 -0.74
N PRO A 16 -4.41 1.04 -0.96
CA PRO A 16 -3.47 0.76 0.13
C PRO A 16 -3.11 1.98 0.98
N ASP A 17 -2.98 3.15 0.36
CA ASP A 17 -2.78 4.46 1.01
C ASP A 17 -3.98 4.90 1.85
N GLY A 18 -5.20 4.74 1.33
CA GLY A 18 -6.43 5.03 2.08
C GLY A 18 -6.59 4.13 3.31
N LEU A 19 -6.23 2.84 3.18
CA LEU A 19 -6.23 1.90 4.30
C LEU A 19 -5.15 2.26 5.34
N ALA A 20 -3.93 2.54 4.91
CA ALA A 20 -2.85 2.93 5.82
C ALA A 20 -3.20 4.23 6.58
N ALA A 21 -3.81 5.22 5.91
CA ALA A 21 -4.29 6.44 6.55
C ALA A 21 -5.41 6.16 7.56
N ALA A 22 -6.32 5.24 7.26
CA ALA A 22 -7.36 4.82 8.21
C ALA A 22 -6.76 4.16 9.46
N ILE A 23 -5.74 3.31 9.29
CA ILE A 23 -5.02 2.66 10.41
C ILE A 23 -4.36 3.70 11.31
N VAL A 24 -3.61 4.68 10.76
CA VAL A 24 -2.99 5.76 11.54
C VAL A 24 -4.06 6.56 12.28
N ARG A 25 -5.15 6.96 11.61
CA ARG A 25 -6.24 7.69 12.28
C ARG A 25 -6.84 6.92 13.45
N GLN A 26 -6.95 5.60 13.33
CA GLN A 26 -7.52 4.75 14.38
C GLN A 26 -6.54 4.47 15.54
N ALA A 27 -5.26 4.27 15.24
CA ALA A 27 -4.24 3.89 16.21
C ALA A 27 -3.53 5.08 16.86
N GLY A 28 -3.68 6.29 16.30
CA GLY A 28 -2.92 7.47 16.70
C GLY A 28 -1.59 7.56 15.95
N PRO A 29 -0.49 8.02 16.57
CA PRO A 29 0.77 8.21 15.84
C PRO A 29 1.27 6.87 15.29
N ALA A 30 1.73 6.86 14.03
CA ALA A 30 2.20 5.64 13.37
C ALA A 30 3.33 4.92 14.15
N ALA A 31 4.15 5.67 14.90
CA ALA A 31 5.18 5.14 15.79
C ALA A 31 4.62 4.25 16.92
N ALA A 32 3.38 4.46 17.36
CA ALA A 32 2.75 3.65 18.40
C ALA A 32 2.36 2.24 17.92
N LEU A 33 2.34 2.00 16.60
CA LEU A 33 2.02 0.68 16.02
C LEU A 33 3.19 -0.31 16.14
N GLY A 34 4.41 0.16 16.41
CA GLY A 34 5.61 -0.69 16.39
C GLY A 34 5.87 -1.27 15.00
N GLN A 35 6.20 -2.55 14.94
CA GLN A 35 6.41 -3.28 13.68
C GLN A 35 5.08 -3.69 13.05
N VAL A 36 4.86 -3.32 11.80
CA VAL A 36 3.63 -3.59 11.05
C VAL A 36 3.88 -4.67 9.99
N GLY A 37 3.18 -5.80 10.12
CA GLY A 37 3.19 -6.85 9.10
C GLY A 37 2.15 -6.59 8.02
N VAL A 38 2.58 -6.48 6.76
CA VAL A 38 1.68 -6.33 5.59
C VAL A 38 1.39 -7.70 4.99
N VAL A 39 0.12 -8.10 5.00
CA VAL A 39 -0.36 -9.35 4.39
C VAL A 39 -1.37 -9.00 3.30
N THR A 40 -1.01 -9.27 2.05
CA THR A 40 -1.81 -9.01 0.85
C THR A 40 -1.38 -9.95 -0.28
N HIS A 41 -1.94 -9.81 -1.48
CA HIS A 41 -1.43 -10.48 -2.68
C HIS A 41 0.00 -10.04 -3.00
N ARG A 42 0.81 -10.97 -3.51
CA ARG A 42 2.22 -10.75 -3.83
C ARG A 42 2.44 -9.51 -4.69
N ASP A 43 1.57 -9.29 -5.68
CA ASP A 43 1.68 -8.18 -6.62
C ASP A 43 1.34 -6.80 -6.01
N GLN A 44 0.68 -6.79 -4.85
CA GLN A 44 0.30 -5.57 -4.11
C GLN A 44 1.26 -5.26 -2.95
N ALA A 45 2.09 -6.22 -2.54
CA ALA A 45 2.86 -6.13 -1.31
C ALA A 45 3.80 -4.92 -1.26
N ALA A 46 4.56 -4.68 -2.33
CA ALA A 46 5.49 -3.55 -2.40
C ALA A 46 4.77 -2.20 -2.29
N LEU A 47 3.65 -2.04 -3.01
CA LEU A 47 2.85 -0.83 -2.98
C LEU A 47 2.26 -0.59 -1.57
N ALA A 48 1.72 -1.62 -0.93
CA ALA A 48 1.14 -1.52 0.40
C ALA A 48 2.18 -1.19 1.48
N VAL A 49 3.38 -1.80 1.39
CA VAL A 49 4.52 -1.47 2.28
C VAL A 49 4.95 -0.02 2.08
N GLN A 50 5.14 0.42 0.84
CA GLN A 50 5.55 1.79 0.54
C GLN A 50 4.52 2.82 1.04
N ALA A 51 3.23 2.59 0.78
CA ALA A 51 2.16 3.46 1.25
C ALA A 51 2.10 3.56 2.78
N SER A 52 2.31 2.44 3.47
CA SER A 52 2.35 2.40 4.94
C SER A 52 3.57 3.17 5.49
N ASN A 53 4.75 2.97 4.92
CA ASN A 53 5.97 3.64 5.34
C ASN A 53 5.93 5.15 5.05
N ALA A 54 5.27 5.58 3.97
CA ALA A 54 5.06 7.00 3.67
C ALA A 54 4.24 7.73 4.74
N LEU A 55 3.45 7.00 5.55
CA LEU A 55 2.71 7.54 6.69
C LEU A 55 3.42 7.33 8.04
N GLY A 56 4.70 6.92 8.01
CA GLY A 56 5.55 6.79 9.20
C GLY A 56 5.41 5.46 9.94
N MET A 57 4.75 4.44 9.36
CA MET A 57 4.76 3.09 9.92
C MET A 57 6.10 2.40 9.70
N GLN A 58 6.44 1.41 10.53
CA GLN A 58 7.53 0.46 10.25
C GLN A 58 6.96 -0.80 9.61
N ALA A 59 6.60 -0.72 8.33
CA ALA A 59 5.89 -1.78 7.64
C ALA A 59 6.82 -2.67 6.80
N ALA A 60 6.57 -3.98 6.86
CA ALA A 60 7.27 -4.97 6.04
C ALA A 60 6.36 -6.17 5.74
N VAL A 61 6.70 -6.94 4.70
CA VAL A 61 6.14 -8.28 4.50
C VAL A 61 6.79 -9.23 5.51
N PRO A 62 6.03 -9.97 6.34
CA PRO A 62 6.60 -10.91 7.29
C PRO A 62 7.44 -11.99 6.60
N ALA A 63 8.66 -12.23 7.09
CA ALA A 63 9.50 -13.32 6.61
C ALA A 63 8.85 -14.69 6.89
N GLY A 64 9.06 -15.65 5.99
CA GLY A 64 8.50 -17.00 6.11
C GLY A 64 7.01 -17.13 5.77
N LEU A 65 6.32 -16.02 5.45
CA LEU A 65 4.92 -16.05 5.01
C LEU A 65 4.84 -16.04 3.48
N ALA A 66 4.27 -17.09 2.89
CA ALA A 66 3.94 -17.11 1.47
C ALA A 66 2.68 -16.26 1.22
N LEU A 67 2.84 -15.16 0.47
CA LEU A 67 1.71 -14.33 0.05
C LEU A 67 0.96 -14.98 -1.12
N PRO A 68 -0.38 -14.82 -1.20
CA PRO A 68 -1.17 -15.26 -2.35
C PRO A 68 -0.59 -14.73 -3.67
N SER A 69 -0.35 -15.63 -4.63
CA SER A 69 0.27 -15.30 -5.93
C SER A 69 -0.65 -15.45 -7.12
N ALA A 70 -1.87 -15.96 -6.92
CA ALA A 70 -2.89 -16.00 -7.96
C ALA A 70 -3.30 -14.56 -8.30
N TYR A 71 -3.22 -14.20 -9.57
CA TYR A 71 -3.59 -12.87 -10.03
C TYR A 71 -5.11 -12.75 -10.16
N ASP A 72 -5.67 -11.63 -9.72
CA ASP A 72 -7.09 -11.33 -9.89
C ASP A 72 -7.40 -10.87 -11.33
N ALA A 73 -7.63 -11.84 -12.21
CA ALA A 73 -8.10 -11.58 -13.57
C ALA A 73 -9.56 -11.07 -13.63
N SER A 74 -10.28 -11.08 -12.49
CA SER A 74 -11.65 -10.61 -12.36
C SER A 74 -11.78 -9.22 -11.72
N ALA A 75 -10.66 -8.49 -11.58
CA ALA A 75 -10.63 -7.16 -10.98
C ALA A 75 -11.74 -6.24 -11.54
N GLN A 76 -12.37 -5.48 -10.64
CA GLN A 76 -13.50 -4.59 -10.99
C GLN A 76 -13.14 -3.64 -12.13
N GLN A 77 -11.95 -3.02 -12.04
CA GLN A 77 -11.42 -2.17 -13.09
C GLN A 77 -10.76 -3.02 -14.19
N ALA A 78 -11.26 -2.91 -15.42
CA ALA A 78 -10.77 -3.71 -16.55
C ALA A 78 -9.27 -3.52 -16.83
N ALA A 79 -8.74 -2.32 -16.62
CA ALA A 79 -7.32 -2.01 -16.77
C ALA A 79 -6.42 -2.81 -15.82
N LEU A 80 -6.96 -3.30 -14.69
CA LEU A 80 -6.24 -4.08 -13.69
C LEU A 80 -6.43 -5.59 -13.87
N ARG A 81 -7.04 -6.09 -14.95
CA ARG A 81 -7.24 -7.55 -15.15
C ARG A 81 -6.03 -8.26 -15.76
N ARG A 82 -5.07 -7.49 -16.28
CA ARG A 82 -3.83 -7.99 -16.86
C ARG A 82 -2.66 -7.69 -15.92
N ARG A 83 -2.03 -8.76 -15.42
CA ARG A 83 -0.94 -8.68 -14.44
C ARG A 83 0.21 -7.79 -14.88
N ASP A 84 0.65 -7.93 -16.12
CA ASP A 84 1.74 -7.13 -16.70
C ASP A 84 1.39 -5.64 -16.73
N LEU A 85 0.20 -5.28 -17.22
CA LEU A 85 -0.26 -3.89 -17.23
C LEU A 85 -0.41 -3.32 -15.82
N TYR A 86 -0.92 -4.12 -14.89
CA TYR A 86 -1.03 -3.74 -13.48
C TYR A 86 0.33 -3.46 -12.84
N LEU A 87 1.29 -4.37 -13.01
CA LEU A 87 2.63 -4.23 -12.44
C LEU A 87 3.38 -3.03 -13.05
N LEU A 88 3.28 -2.83 -14.37
CA LEU A 88 3.88 -1.67 -15.04
C LEU A 88 3.23 -0.35 -14.59
N GLY A 89 1.91 -0.32 -14.45
CA GLY A 89 1.17 0.84 -13.94
C GLY A 89 1.59 1.19 -12.51
N ASN A 90 1.68 0.17 -11.63
CA ASN A 90 2.15 0.34 -10.27
C ASN A 90 3.59 0.88 -10.22
N LEU A 91 4.50 0.32 -11.01
CA LEU A 91 5.89 0.79 -11.06
C LEU A 91 5.95 2.25 -11.53
N GLY A 92 5.19 2.60 -12.58
CA GLY A 92 5.09 3.97 -13.06
C GLY A 92 4.59 4.94 -11.99
N ALA A 93 3.56 4.57 -11.24
CA ALA A 93 3.04 5.37 -10.13
C ALA A 93 4.08 5.53 -9.01
N GLN A 94 4.78 4.46 -8.62
CA GLN A 94 5.82 4.51 -7.58
C GLN A 94 6.99 5.40 -7.99
N LEU A 95 7.44 5.31 -9.25
CA LEU A 95 8.49 6.16 -9.79
C LEU A 95 8.04 7.63 -9.87
N GLY A 96 6.79 7.90 -10.25
CA GLY A 96 6.22 9.24 -10.25
C GLY A 96 6.21 9.86 -8.85
N MET A 97 5.79 9.10 -7.85
CA MET A 97 5.80 9.53 -6.45
C MET A 97 7.22 9.75 -5.91
N LEU A 98 8.15 8.84 -6.21
CA LEU A 98 9.56 8.98 -5.84
C LEU A 98 10.15 10.25 -6.45
N ARG A 99 9.87 10.52 -7.73
CA ARG A 99 10.31 11.74 -8.41
C ARG A 99 9.81 13.00 -7.70
N LEU A 100 8.53 13.05 -7.32
CA LEU A 100 7.98 14.19 -6.59
C LEU A 100 8.64 14.36 -5.21
N ALA A 101 8.89 13.26 -4.49
CA ALA A 101 9.57 13.29 -3.20
C ALA A 101 11.01 13.82 -3.32
N LEU A 102 11.75 13.37 -4.33
CA LEU A 102 13.12 13.83 -4.58
C LEU A 102 13.16 15.31 -4.98
N ILE A 103 12.22 15.78 -5.81
CA ILE A 103 12.08 17.21 -6.14
C ILE A 103 11.85 18.04 -4.88
N GLY A 104 10.95 17.61 -3.98
CA GLY A 104 10.67 18.33 -2.73
C GLY A 104 11.85 18.34 -1.76
N GLN A 105 12.73 17.33 -1.81
CA GLN A 105 13.98 17.30 -1.03
C GLN A 105 15.03 18.26 -1.59
N GLU A 106 15.18 18.31 -2.92
CA GLU A 106 16.16 19.17 -3.59
C GLU A 106 15.74 20.64 -3.60
N TYR A 107 14.44 20.91 -3.80
CA TYR A 107 13.87 22.26 -3.94
C TYR A 107 12.76 22.51 -2.90
N PRO A 108 13.10 22.66 -1.61
CA PRO A 108 12.11 22.77 -0.53
C PRO A 108 11.28 24.06 -0.55
N ASN A 109 11.69 25.09 -1.31
CA ASN A 109 11.01 26.39 -1.40
C ASN A 109 10.44 26.71 -2.79
N GLY A 110 10.45 25.74 -3.72
CA GLY A 110 10.08 25.95 -5.12
C GLY A 110 11.25 26.34 -6.00
#